data_AF-A0A9D5UA06-F1
#
_entry.id   AF-A0A9D5UA06-F1
#
_cell.length_a   1.000
_cell.length_b   1.000
_cell.length_c   1.000
_cell.angle_alpha   90.00
_cell.angle_beta   90.00
_cell.angle_gamma   90.00
#
_symmetry.space_group_name_H-M   'P 1'
#
loop_
_entity.id
_entity.type
_entity.pdbx_description
1 polymer ?
#
loop_
_entity_poly.entity_id
_entity_poly.type
_entity_poly.pdbx_seq_one_letter_code
_entity_poly.pdbx_strand_id
1 'polypeptide(L)'
;MTLADFIQVLVVITAAGASIVALVIASKDRRHSAAIAEADRRASAEQARLLVELEAGKRLSILEARGGHTDPVIVKDMGAETLALIAFLGPDRVPNMWKRRVTKSDAELREFIADESKEQFLRDAVEAERAVHDILRDLRMHADRS
;
A
#
# COMPACT_ATOMS: atom_id res chain seq x y z
N MET A 1 -6.03 2.95 70.69
CA MET A 1 -5.97 3.40 69.28
C MET A 1 -6.34 4.87 69.29
N THR A 2 -5.42 5.75 68.93
CA THR A 2 -5.64 7.20 68.99
C THR A 2 -6.29 7.71 67.70
N LEU A 3 -6.90 8.90 67.75
CA LEU A 3 -7.47 9.54 66.56
C LEU A 3 -6.43 9.71 65.43
N ALA A 4 -5.17 9.96 65.81
CA ALA A 4 -4.05 10.08 64.87
C ALA A 4 -3.76 8.77 64.13
N ASP A 5 -3.75 7.62 64.82
CA ASP A 5 -3.53 6.31 64.19
C ASP A 5 -4.61 5.99 63.15
N PHE A 6 -5.87 6.33 63.46
CA PHE A 6 -6.99 6.11 62.55
C PHE A 6 -6.87 6.96 61.26
N ILE A 7 -6.52 8.24 61.41
CA ILE A 7 -6.30 9.14 60.26
C ILE A 7 -5.14 8.63 59.40
N GLN A 8 -4.04 8.18 60.03
CA GLN A 8 -2.88 7.69 59.30
C GLN A 8 -3.20 6.43 58.50
N VAL A 9 -3.95 5.48 59.07
CA VAL A 9 -4.41 4.28 58.35
C VAL A 9 -5.31 4.66 57.17
N LEU A 10 -6.22 5.61 57.36
CA LEU A 10 -7.15 6.04 56.32
C LEU A 10 -6.43 6.73 55.15
N VAL A 11 -5.39 7.53 55.43
CA VAL A 11 -4.53 8.13 54.41
C VAL A 11 -3.79 7.06 53.60
N VAL A 12 -3.23 6.05 54.26
CA VAL A 12 -2.50 4.95 53.58
C VAL A 12 -3.44 4.15 52.66
N ILE A 13 -4.65 3.83 53.13
CA ILE A 13 -5.65 3.13 52.30
C ILE A 13 -6.05 3.98 51.10
N THR A 14 -6.26 5.28 51.30
CA THR A 14 -6.63 6.21 50.22
C THR A 14 -5.52 6.34 49.19
N ALA A 15 -4.26 6.46 49.63
CA ALA A 15 -3.10 6.52 48.76
C ALA A 15 -2.90 5.22 47.96
N ALA A 16 -3.10 4.06 48.60
CA ALA A 16 -3.05 2.77 47.93
C ALA A 16 -4.16 2.63 46.88
N GLY A 17 -5.39 3.03 47.21
CA GLY A 17 -6.52 3.05 46.28
C GLY A 17 -6.26 3.95 45.07
N ALA A 18 -5.75 5.17 45.29
CA ALA A 18 -5.40 6.10 44.23
C ALA A 18 -4.29 5.55 43.32
N SER A 19 -3.27 4.89 43.88
CA SER A 19 -2.18 4.26 43.13
C SER A 19 -2.69 3.15 42.20
N ILE A 20 -3.61 2.30 42.68
CA ILE A 20 -4.22 1.24 41.86
C ILE A 20 -5.03 1.84 40.71
N VAL A 21 -5.87 2.84 40.98
CA VAL A 21 -6.69 3.50 39.95
C VAL A 21 -5.80 4.16 38.90
N ALA A 22 -4.74 4.86 39.32
CA ALA A 22 -3.77 5.46 38.41
C ALA A 22 -3.10 4.43 37.51
N LEU A 23 -2.71 3.26 38.05
CA LEU A 23 -2.12 2.18 37.27
C LEU A 23 -3.09 1.62 36.23
N VAL A 24 -4.36 1.43 36.61
CA VAL A 24 -5.39 0.91 35.70
C VAL A 24 -5.66 1.91 34.56
N ILE A 25 -5.81 3.19 34.88
CA ILE A 25 -6.01 4.24 33.87
C ILE A 25 -4.80 4.30 32.94
N ALA A 26 -3.57 4.34 33.47
CA ALA A 26 -2.36 4.37 32.67
C ALA A 26 -2.24 3.13 31.76
N SER A 27 -2.62 1.95 32.26
CA SER A 27 -2.61 0.71 31.46
C SER A 27 -3.65 0.76 30.34
N LYS A 28 -4.87 1.22 30.63
CA LYS A 28 -5.95 1.34 29.65
C LYS A 28 -5.62 2.38 28.58
N ASP A 29 -5.08 3.53 28.99
CA ASP A 29 -4.68 4.62 28.10
C ASP A 29 -3.55 4.21 27.16
N ARG A 30 -2.53 3.48 27.67
CA ARG A 30 -1.48 2.89 26.84
C ARG A 30 -2.03 1.94 25.79
N ARG A 31 -2.96 1.06 26.16
CA ARG A 31 -3.58 0.11 25.21
C ARG A 31 -4.39 0.83 24.15
N HIS A 32 -5.16 1.84 24.54
CA HIS A 32 -5.98 2.62 23.62
C HIS A 32 -5.13 3.45 22.66
N SER A 33 -4.10 4.12 23.16
CA SER A 33 -3.13 4.87 22.36
C SER A 33 -2.40 3.97 21.36
N ALA A 34 -1.99 2.77 21.76
CA ALA A 34 -1.38 1.80 20.87
C ALA A 34 -2.33 1.33 19.76
N ALA A 35 -3.60 1.09 20.09
CA ALA A 35 -4.61 0.70 19.11
C ALA A 35 -4.92 1.83 18.12
N ILE A 36 -5.00 3.09 18.58
CA ILE A 36 -5.19 4.26 17.71
C ILE A 36 -3.98 4.44 16.79
N ALA A 37 -2.76 4.35 17.32
CA ALA A 37 -1.55 4.49 16.52
C ALA A 37 -1.42 3.39 15.46
N GLU A 38 -1.90 2.19 15.73
CA GLU A 38 -1.96 1.11 14.73
C GLU A 38 -2.99 1.40 13.64
N ALA A 39 -4.19 1.82 14.03
CA ALA A 39 -5.24 2.18 13.08
C ALA A 39 -4.82 3.35 12.18
N ASP A 40 -4.15 4.36 12.75
CA ASP A 40 -3.67 5.53 12.02
C ASP A 40 -2.54 5.19 11.04
N ARG A 41 -1.62 4.29 11.43
CA ARG A 41 -0.59 3.76 10.52
C ARG A 41 -1.20 3.03 9.32
N ARG A 42 -2.21 2.19 9.56
CA ARG A 42 -2.92 1.47 8.49
C ARG A 42 -3.65 2.43 7.55
N ALA A 43 -4.40 3.38 8.11
CA ALA A 43 -5.11 4.39 7.32
C ALA A 43 -4.15 5.25 6.50
N SER A 44 -3.02 5.66 7.08
CA SER A 44 -1.98 6.42 6.38
C SER A 44 -1.35 5.63 5.24
N ALA A 45 -1.06 4.34 5.45
CA ALA A 45 -0.51 3.47 4.42
C ALA A 45 -1.50 3.26 3.26
N GLU A 46 -2.79 3.06 3.57
CA GLU A 46 -3.85 2.94 2.57
C GLU A 46 -4.01 4.24 1.77
N GLN A 47 -4.02 5.39 2.44
CA GLN A 47 -4.12 6.69 1.78
C GLN A 47 -2.91 6.95 0.87
N ALA A 48 -1.70 6.64 1.33
CA ALA A 48 -0.49 6.76 0.52
C ALA A 48 -0.57 5.88 -0.74
N ARG A 49 -1.02 4.63 -0.59
CA ARG A 49 -1.25 3.73 -1.72
C ARG A 49 -2.25 4.31 -2.72
N LEU A 50 -3.40 4.80 -2.25
CA LEU A 50 -4.44 5.38 -3.11
C LEU A 50 -3.93 6.61 -3.88
N LEU A 51 -3.08 7.44 -3.27
CA LEU A 51 -2.49 8.59 -3.94
C LEU A 51 -1.53 8.17 -5.07
N VAL A 52 -0.74 7.12 -4.86
CA VAL A 52 0.14 6.58 -5.91
C VAL A 52 -0.69 5.94 -7.03
N GLU A 53 -1.74 5.17 -6.70
CA GLU A 53 -2.68 4.64 -7.70
C GLU A 53 -3.35 5.76 -8.50
N LEU A 54 -3.74 6.87 -7.85
CA LEU A 54 -4.32 8.04 -8.52
C LEU A 54 -3.33 8.70 -9.50
N GLU A 55 -2.09 8.92 -9.09
CA GLU A 55 -1.08 9.53 -9.95
C GLU A 55 -0.74 8.63 -11.15
N ALA A 56 -0.67 7.31 -10.95
CA ALA A 56 -0.51 6.34 -12.02
C ALA A 56 -1.69 6.38 -13.01
N GLY A 57 -2.92 6.41 -12.50
CA GLY A 57 -4.13 6.54 -13.33
C GLY A 57 -4.18 7.85 -14.11
N LYS A 58 -3.75 8.96 -13.51
CA LYS A 58 -3.64 10.26 -14.17
C LYS A 58 -2.60 10.24 -15.29
N ARG A 59 -1.41 9.67 -15.06
CA ARG A 59 -0.39 9.50 -16.11
C ARG A 59 -0.90 8.64 -17.26
N LEU A 60 -1.56 7.52 -16.96
CA LEU A 60 -2.17 6.67 -17.98
C LEU A 60 -3.19 7.44 -18.83
N SER A 61 -4.04 8.25 -18.20
CA SER A 61 -5.00 9.10 -18.93
C SER A 61 -4.33 10.15 -19.83
N ILE A 62 -3.17 10.68 -19.43
CA ILE A 62 -2.40 11.64 -20.24
C ILE A 62 -1.76 10.92 -21.43
N LEU A 63 -1.23 9.72 -21.23
CA LEU A 63 -0.63 8.93 -22.31
C LEU A 63 -1.66 8.55 -23.37
N GLU A 64 -2.87 8.14 -22.96
CA GLU A 64 -3.99 7.92 -23.88
C GLU A 64 -4.31 9.16 -24.72
N ALA A 65 -4.43 10.32 -24.07
CA ALA A 65 -4.71 11.59 -24.76
C ALA A 65 -3.58 11.99 -25.74
N ARG A 66 -2.35 11.53 -25.52
CA ARG A 66 -1.19 11.79 -26.36
C ARG A 66 -0.97 10.76 -27.47
N GLY A 67 -1.79 9.71 -27.57
CA GLY A 67 -1.59 8.56 -28.46
C GLY A 67 -1.59 8.83 -29.98
N GLY A 68 -1.59 10.10 -30.42
CA GLY A 68 -1.52 10.52 -31.84
C GLY A 68 -0.13 10.96 -32.32
N HIS A 69 0.93 10.75 -31.54
CA HIS A 69 2.29 11.08 -31.98
C HIS A 69 2.74 10.21 -33.16
N THR A 70 3.38 10.82 -34.15
CA THR A 70 3.93 10.13 -35.34
C THR A 70 5.42 9.81 -35.22
N ASP A 71 6.08 10.36 -34.19
CA ASP A 71 7.48 10.06 -33.91
C ASP A 71 7.60 8.64 -33.33
N PRO A 72 8.33 7.73 -34.01
CA PRO A 72 8.43 6.33 -33.62
C PRO A 72 9.12 6.12 -32.26
N VAL A 73 10.01 7.03 -31.84
CA VAL A 73 10.66 6.94 -30.52
C VAL A 73 9.67 7.29 -29.42
N ILE A 74 8.92 8.38 -29.60
CA ILE A 74 7.91 8.84 -28.63
C ILE A 74 6.80 7.80 -28.48
N VAL A 75 6.32 7.23 -29.58
CA VAL A 75 5.29 6.18 -29.57
C VAL A 75 5.76 4.96 -28.79
N LYS A 76 7.03 4.56 -28.97
CA LYS A 76 7.63 3.43 -28.28
C LYS A 76 7.73 3.66 -26.77
N ASP A 77 8.26 4.82 -26.36
CA ASP A 77 8.41 5.17 -24.95
C ASP A 77 7.06 5.28 -24.24
N MET A 78 6.08 5.91 -24.90
CA MET A 78 4.71 5.98 -24.38
C MET A 78 4.04 4.61 -24.26
N GLY A 79 4.29 3.71 -25.21
CA GLY A 79 3.79 2.34 -25.17
C GLY A 79 4.35 1.55 -23.98
N ALA A 80 5.66 1.68 -23.72
CA ALA A 80 6.32 1.04 -22.58
C ALA A 80 5.81 1.61 -21.24
N GLU A 81 5.68 2.93 -21.13
CA GLU A 81 5.15 3.58 -19.92
C GLU A 81 3.69 3.16 -19.66
N THR A 82 2.88 3.08 -20.72
CA THR A 82 1.48 2.64 -20.64
C THR A 82 1.37 1.22 -20.10
N LEU A 83 2.19 0.28 -20.60
CA LEU A 83 2.20 -1.10 -20.11
C LEU A 83 2.61 -1.18 -18.62
N ALA A 84 3.65 -0.46 -18.23
CA ALA A 84 4.10 -0.43 -16.84
C ALA A 84 3.03 0.11 -15.87
N LEU A 85 2.33 1.19 -16.26
CA LEU A 85 1.25 1.78 -15.47
C LEU A 85 0.04 0.87 -15.37
N ILE A 86 -0.30 0.17 -16.45
CA ILE A 86 -1.41 -0.78 -16.50
C ILE A 86 -1.19 -1.94 -15.52
N ALA A 87 0.01 -2.51 -15.47
CA ALA A 87 0.32 -3.53 -14.48
C ALA A 87 0.41 -2.99 -13.06
N PHE A 88 0.94 -1.78 -12.89
CA PHE A 88 0.97 -1.13 -11.59
C PHE A 88 -0.44 -0.99 -10.99
N LEU A 89 -1.40 -0.53 -11.79
CA LEU A 89 -2.78 -0.32 -11.36
C LEU A 89 -3.54 -1.63 -11.14
N GLY A 90 -3.23 -2.67 -11.91
CA GLY A 90 -3.93 -3.94 -11.84
C GLY A 90 -5.34 -3.90 -12.48
N PRO A 91 -6.01 -5.05 -12.59
CA PRO A 91 -7.20 -5.22 -13.42
C PRO A 91 -8.42 -4.45 -12.89
N ASP A 92 -8.47 -4.15 -11.59
CA ASP A 92 -9.59 -3.48 -10.94
C ASP A 92 -9.58 -1.96 -11.15
N ARG A 93 -8.41 -1.38 -11.41
CA ARG A 93 -8.21 0.08 -11.48
C ARG A 93 -7.94 0.61 -12.88
N VAL A 94 -7.72 -0.27 -13.86
CA VAL A 94 -7.57 0.13 -15.27
C VAL A 94 -8.92 0.26 -16.00
N PRO A 95 -9.03 1.14 -17.02
CA PRO A 95 -10.22 1.24 -17.85
C PRO A 95 -10.59 -0.10 -18.53
N ASN A 96 -11.88 -0.30 -18.83
CA ASN A 96 -12.38 -1.57 -19.36
C ASN A 96 -11.65 -2.06 -20.63
N MET A 97 -11.19 -1.14 -21.48
CA MET A 97 -10.43 -1.47 -22.70
C MET A 97 -9.07 -2.15 -22.40
N TRP A 98 -8.49 -1.85 -21.24
CA TRP A 98 -7.16 -2.32 -20.79
C TRP A 98 -7.22 -3.58 -19.92
N LYS A 99 -8.40 -3.92 -19.36
CA LYS A 99 -8.58 -5.11 -18.50
C LYS A 99 -8.13 -6.42 -19.13
N ARG A 100 -8.23 -6.55 -20.47
CA ARG A 100 -7.77 -7.72 -21.23
C ARG A 100 -6.24 -7.88 -21.26
N ARG A 101 -5.48 -6.81 -21.03
CA ARG A 101 -4.00 -6.87 -21.03
C ARG A 101 -3.44 -7.28 -19.68
N VAL A 102 -4.10 -6.90 -18.59
CA VAL A 102 -3.68 -7.21 -17.20
C VAL A 102 -4.01 -8.65 -16.76
N THR A 103 -4.78 -9.39 -17.55
CA THR A 103 -5.28 -10.71 -17.16
C THR A 103 -4.29 -11.85 -17.37
N LYS A 104 -3.10 -11.56 -17.90
CA LYS A 104 -2.06 -12.58 -18.13
C LYS A 104 -1.47 -13.07 -16.81
N SER A 105 -1.33 -14.38 -16.69
CA SER A 105 -0.63 -15.04 -15.59
C SER A 105 0.88 -14.86 -15.70
N ASP A 106 1.60 -15.00 -14.58
CA ASP A 106 3.07 -14.91 -14.54
C ASP A 106 3.75 -15.91 -15.51
N ALA A 107 3.15 -17.09 -15.70
CA ALA A 107 3.63 -18.07 -16.68
C ALA A 107 3.53 -17.52 -18.13
N GLU A 108 2.39 -16.91 -18.48
CA GLU A 108 2.18 -16.31 -19.80
C GLU A 108 3.07 -15.07 -20.03
N LEU A 109 3.39 -14.31 -18.99
CA LEU A 109 4.32 -13.19 -19.07
C LEU A 109 5.75 -13.68 -19.35
N ARG A 110 6.21 -14.74 -18.66
CA ARG A 110 7.53 -15.34 -18.92
C ARG A 110 7.64 -15.93 -20.32
N GLU A 111 6.57 -16.59 -20.79
CA GLU A 111 6.52 -17.12 -22.14
C GLU A 111 6.61 -16.01 -23.19
N PHE A 112 5.93 -14.89 -22.96
CA PHE A 112 6.01 -13.72 -23.84
C PHE A 112 7.42 -13.10 -23.89
N ILE A 113 8.13 -13.06 -22.76
CA ILE A 113 9.52 -12.58 -22.69
C ILE A 113 10.47 -13.55 -23.43
N ALA A 114 10.23 -14.86 -23.30
CA ALA A 114 11.05 -15.89 -23.92
C ALA A 114 10.84 -16.02 -25.45
N ASP A 115 9.72 -15.51 -25.97
CA ASP A 115 9.40 -15.58 -27.40
C ASP A 115 10.26 -14.59 -28.23
N GLU A 116 11.36 -15.08 -28.78
CA GLU A 116 12.28 -14.31 -29.64
C GLU A 116 11.63 -13.78 -30.94
N SER A 117 10.45 -14.27 -31.33
CA SER A 117 9.71 -13.72 -32.47
C SER A 117 9.07 -12.36 -32.16
N LYS A 118 9.01 -11.95 -30.88
CA LYS A 118 8.50 -10.65 -30.46
C LYS A 118 9.56 -9.58 -30.53
N GLU A 119 9.14 -8.38 -30.94
CA GLU A 119 9.98 -7.20 -30.94
C GLU A 119 10.60 -6.99 -29.56
N GLN A 120 11.92 -6.79 -29.52
CA GLN A 120 12.68 -6.78 -28.27
C GLN A 120 12.15 -5.77 -27.26
N PHE A 121 11.71 -4.60 -27.73
CA PHE A 121 11.15 -3.59 -26.83
C PHE A 121 9.85 -4.01 -26.16
N LEU A 122 9.04 -4.87 -26.79
CA LEU A 122 7.83 -5.39 -26.17
C LEU A 122 8.19 -6.39 -25.08
N ARG A 123 9.26 -7.18 -25.28
CA ARG A 123 9.77 -8.11 -24.27
C ARG A 123 10.34 -7.35 -23.07
N ASP A 124 11.14 -6.33 -23.32
CA ASP A 124 11.70 -5.45 -22.26
C ASP A 124 10.60 -4.75 -21.46
N ALA A 125 9.53 -4.27 -22.14
CA ALA A 125 8.39 -3.65 -21.50
C ALA A 125 7.60 -4.64 -20.62
N VAL A 126 7.41 -5.87 -21.09
CA VAL A 126 6.73 -6.94 -20.32
C VAL A 126 7.60 -7.45 -19.16
N GLU A 127 8.93 -7.42 -19.28
CA GLU A 127 9.83 -7.70 -18.17
C GLU A 127 9.73 -6.63 -17.07
N ALA A 128 9.72 -5.34 -17.45
CA ALA A 128 9.47 -4.24 -16.53
C ALA A 128 8.08 -4.35 -15.86
N GLU A 129 7.06 -4.74 -16.64
CA GLU A 129 5.71 -5.03 -16.15
C GLU A 129 5.72 -6.10 -15.05
N ARG A 130 6.46 -7.19 -15.27
CA ARG A 130 6.60 -8.29 -14.30
C ARG A 130 7.32 -7.83 -13.03
N ALA A 131 8.38 -7.05 -13.16
CA ALA A 131 9.12 -6.53 -12.01
C ALA A 131 8.24 -5.63 -11.13
N VAL A 132 7.38 -4.79 -11.72
CA VAL A 132 6.38 -4.00 -11.00
C VAL A 132 5.39 -4.91 -10.28
N HIS A 133 4.92 -5.98 -10.94
CA HIS A 133 4.02 -6.96 -10.34
C HIS A 133 4.65 -7.66 -9.12
N ASP A 134 5.94 -8.01 -9.19
CA ASP A 134 6.69 -8.62 -8.09
C ASP A 134 6.79 -7.66 -6.89
N ILE A 135 7.17 -6.41 -7.13
CA ILE A 135 7.25 -5.37 -6.08
C ILE A 135 5.89 -5.17 -5.41
N LEU A 136 4.80 -5.13 -6.20
CA LEU A 136 3.45 -4.96 -5.66
C LEU A 136 2.98 -6.16 -4.86
N ARG A 137 3.32 -7.38 -5.29
CA ARG A 137 3.03 -8.60 -4.54
C ARG A 137 3.74 -8.58 -3.19
N ASP A 138 5.02 -8.22 -3.16
CA ASP A 138 5.79 -8.12 -1.93
C ASP A 138 5.22 -7.04 -0.99
N LEU A 139 4.87 -5.86 -1.53
CA LEU A 139 4.22 -4.80 -0.76
C LEU A 139 2.89 -5.26 -0.14
N ARG A 140 2.06 -6.01 -0.87
CA ARG A 140 0.80 -6.57 -0.34
C ARG A 140 1.07 -7.60 0.76
N MET A 141 2.02 -8.52 0.54
CA MET A 141 2.40 -9.50 1.57
C MET A 141 2.93 -8.84 2.85
N HIS A 142 3.62 -7.70 2.75
CA HIS A 142 4.09 -6.94 3.90
C HIS A 142 2.96 -6.17 4.61
N ALA A 143 2.04 -5.59 3.84
CA ALA A 143 0.87 -4.89 4.40
C ALA A 143 -0.08 -5.83 5.16
N ASP A 144 -0.26 -7.07 4.69
CA ASP A 144 -1.12 -8.06 5.36
C ASP A 144 -0.50 -8.66 6.63
N ARG A 145 0.82 -8.49 6.85
CA ARG A 145 1.56 -8.99 8.02
C ARG A 145 1.75 -7.95 9.13
N SER A 146 1.43 -6.67 8.88
CA SER A 146 1.48 -5.56 9.84
C SER A 146 0.09 -5.27 10.42
#